data_AF-A0A3D1HXQ1-F1
#
_entry.id   AF-A0A3D1HXQ1-F1
#
_cell.length_a   1.000
_cell.length_b   1.000
_cell.length_c   1.000
_cell.angle_alpha   90.00
_cell.angle_beta   90.00
_cell.angle_gamma   90.00
#
_symmetry.space_group_name_H-M   'P 1'
#
loop_
_entity.id
_entity.type
_entity.pdbx_description
1 polymer ?
#
loop_
_entity_poly.entity_id
_entity_poly.type
_entity_poly.pdbx_seq_one_letter_code
_entity_poly.pdbx_strand_id
1 'polypeptide(L)' 'MYNYYPRIKDLREDSDYSQYYVSEYLQMKQPQYSRYERGLRDIPSDVLIRLAKLYNTSTDYILGLTDNPKKHY' A
#
# COMPACT_ATOMS: atom_id res chain seq x y z
N MET A 1 -15.89 4.42 -10.13
CA MET A 1 -15.92 4.36 -8.66
C MET A 1 -14.48 4.12 -8.24
N TYR A 2 -13.83 5.13 -7.63
CA TYR A 2 -12.41 5.03 -7.29
C TYR A 2 -12.27 4.12 -6.06
N ASN A 3 -11.50 3.04 -6.16
CA ASN A 3 -11.07 2.30 -4.98
C ASN A 3 -10.01 3.16 -4.28
N TYR A 4 -10.44 3.89 -3.26
CA TYR A 4 -9.54 4.67 -2.41
C TYR A 4 -9.06 3.79 -1.25
N TYR A 5 -7.74 3.62 -1.14
CA TYR A 5 -7.09 2.77 -0.14
C TYR A 5 -6.31 3.65 0.86
N PRO A 6 -6.99 4.27 1.86
CA PRO A 6 -6.35 5.24 2.77
C PRO A 6 -5.14 4.66 3.49
N ARG A 7 -5.22 3.39 3.87
CA ARG A 7 -4.21 2.68 4.67
C ARG A 7 -2.84 2.58 4.02
N ILE A 8 -2.73 2.74 2.69
CA ILE A 8 -1.42 2.68 2.03
C ILE A 8 -0.59 3.90 2.38
N LYS A 9 -1.22 5.07 2.36
CA LYS A 9 -0.58 6.31 2.77
C LYS A 9 -0.28 6.27 4.27
N ASP A 10 -1.25 5.83 5.07
CA ASP A 10 -1.10 5.77 6.54
C ASP A 10 0.06 4.85 6.93
N LEU A 11 0.11 3.62 6.40
CA LEU A 11 1.20 2.67 6.66
C LEU A 11 2.57 3.21 6.24
N ARG A 12 2.62 3.97 5.14
CA ARG A 12 3.86 4.61 4.71
C ARG A 12 4.31 5.67 5.72
N GLU A 13 3.39 6.53 6.16
CA GLU A 13 3.67 7.60 7.11
C GLU A 13 4.04 7.07 8.48
N ASP A 14 3.34 6.04 8.97
CA ASP A 14 3.65 5.34 10.22
C ASP A 14 5.02 4.63 10.21
N SER A 15 5.52 4.29 9.02
CA SER A 15 6.83 3.65 8.84
C SER A 15 7.96 4.65 8.55
N ASP A 16 7.69 5.96 8.58
CA ASP A 16 8.64 7.03 8.19
C ASP A 16 9.22 6.85 6.77
N TYR A 17 8.49 6.20 5.87
CA TYR A 17 8.94 5.95 4.50
C TYR A 17 8.58 7.11 3.56
N SER A 18 9.53 7.48 2.70
CA SER A 18 9.23 8.39 1.60
C SER A 18 8.52 7.64 0.46
N GLN A 19 7.73 8.36 -0.35
CA GLN A 19 7.15 7.77 -1.56
C GLN A 19 8.22 7.23 -2.53
N TYR A 20 9.41 7.84 -2.52
CA TYR A 20 10.55 7.36 -3.29
C TYR A 20 11.04 5.99 -2.80
N TYR A 21 11.25 5.84 -1.48
CA TYR A 21 11.66 4.58 -0.87
C TYR A 21 10.71 3.43 -1.22
N VAL A 22 9.40 3.65 -1.06
CA VAL A 22 8.40 2.61 -1.37
C VAL A 22 8.38 2.31 -2.87
N SER A 23 8.55 3.32 -3.73
CA SER A 23 8.61 3.10 -5.17
C SER A 23 9.85 2.29 -5.60
N GLU A 24 11.00 2.50 -4.96
CA GLU A 24 12.21 1.70 -5.18
C GLU A 24 12.00 0.26 -4.72
N TYR A 25 11.43 0.06 -3.51
CA TYR A 25 11.06 -1.26 -3.01
C TYR A 25 10.12 -1.99 -3.97
N LEU A 26 9.17 -1.27 -4.56
CA LEU A 26 8.20 -1.78 -5.53
C LEU A 26 8.74 -1.87 -6.98
N GLN A 27 9.98 -1.43 -7.23
CA GLN A 27 10.60 -1.39 -8.56
C GLN A 27 9.74 -0.62 -9.59
N MET A 28 9.26 0.56 -9.20
CA MET A 28 8.47 1.43 -10.06
C MET A 28 8.85 2.90 -9.87
N LYS A 29 8.38 3.77 -10.77
CA LYS A 29 8.60 5.21 -10.65
C LYS A 29 7.75 5.81 -9.52
N GLN A 30 8.30 6.73 -8.74
CA GLN A 30 7.58 7.42 -7.65
C GLN A 30 6.22 8.00 -8.07
N PRO A 31 6.02 8.61 -9.26
CA PRO A 31 4.71 9.11 -9.66
C PRO A 31 3.66 8.02 -9.85
N GLN A 32 4.07 6.79 -10.17
CA GLN A 32 3.16 5.65 -10.27
C GLN A 32 2.67 5.24 -8.88
N TYR A 33 3.56 5.13 -7.91
CA TYR A 33 3.18 4.84 -6.52
C TYR A 33 2.28 5.93 -5.93
N SER A 34 2.60 7.21 -6.18
CA SER A 34 1.76 8.35 -5.78
C SER A 34 0.33 8.30 -6.34
N ARG A 35 0.10 7.65 -7.49
CA ARG A 35 -1.27 7.47 -8.03
C ARG A 35 -2.07 6.45 -7.23
N TYR A 36 -1.43 5.44 -6.66
CA TYR A 36 -2.09 4.46 -5.78
C TYR A 36 -2.55 5.12 -4.49
N GLU A 37 -1.68 5.88 -3.81
CA GLU A 37 -2.05 6.58 -2.57
C GLU A 37 -3.19 7.59 -2.75
N ARG A 38 -3.29 8.19 -3.94
CA ARG A 38 -4.35 9.15 -4.27
C ARG A 38 -5.62 8.50 -4.83
N GLY A 39 -5.66 7.18 -4.95
CA GLY A 39 -6.77 6.46 -5.59
C GLY A 39 -6.96 6.79 -7.07
N LEU A 40 -5.96 7.39 -7.73
CA LEU A 40 -6.03 7.74 -9.16
C LEU A 40 -5.82 6.52 -10.07
N ARG A 41 -5.39 5.40 -9.50
CA ARG A 41 -5.19 4.13 -10.19
C ARG A 41 -5.46 2.98 -9.22
N ASP A 42 -6.17 1.95 -9.68
CA ASP A 42 -6.31 0.71 -8.95
C ASP A 42 -4.97 0.01 -8.73
N ILE A 43 -4.91 -0.78 -7.67
CA ILE A 43 -3.68 -1.41 -7.21
C ILE A 43 -3.62 -2.84 -7.74
N PRO A 44 -2.61 -3.18 -8.53
CA PRO A 44 -2.37 -4.56 -8.93
C PRO A 44 -2.16 -5.47 -7.72
N SER A 45 -2.65 -6.71 -7.77
CA SER A 45 -2.56 -7.66 -6.65
C SER A 45 -1.12 -7.96 -6.22
N ASP A 46 -0.16 -7.96 -7.14
CA ASP A 46 1.27 -8.14 -6.83
C ASP A 46 1.83 -6.97 -6.01
N VAL A 47 1.44 -5.74 -6.34
CA VAL A 47 1.80 -4.54 -5.57
C VAL A 47 1.17 -4.61 -4.18
N LEU A 48 -0.10 -4.98 -4.09
CA LEU A 48 -0.81 -5.14 -2.83
C LEU A 48 -0.13 -6.17 -1.90
N ILE A 49 0.26 -7.33 -2.44
CA ILE A 49 0.99 -8.37 -1.69
C ILE A 49 2.36 -7.84 -1.22
N ARG A 50 3.07 -7.10 -2.06
CA ARG A 50 4.38 -6.51 -1.70
C ARG A 50 4.26 -5.46 -0.60
N LEU A 51 3.23 -4.62 -0.66
CA LEU A 51 2.95 -3.64 0.41
C LEU A 51 2.60 -4.34 1.72
N ALA A 52 1.77 -5.39 1.69
CA ALA A 52 1.47 -6.21 2.87
C ALA A 52 2.75 -6.82 3.49
N LYS A 53 3.68 -7.27 2.65
CA LYS A 53 5.00 -7.76 3.11
C LYS A 53 5.85 -6.64 3.72
N LEU A 54 5.97 -5.50 3.03
CA LEU A 54 6.76 -4.35 3.46
C LEU A 54 6.33 -3.84 4.84
N TYR A 55 5.03 -3.64 5.05
CA TYR A 55 4.48 -3.06 6.28
C TYR A 55 4.13 -4.08 7.35
N ASN A 56 4.53 -5.33 7.16
CA ASN A 56 4.21 -6.43 8.05
C ASN A 56 2.71 -6.56 8.41
N THR A 57 1.82 -6.35 7.43
CA THR A 57 0.35 -6.40 7.59
C THR A 57 -0.32 -7.36 6.59
N SER A 58 -1.64 -7.51 6.63
CA SER A 58 -2.43 -8.30 5.67
C SER A 58 -2.98 -7.46 4.51
N THR A 59 -3.33 -8.11 3.40
CA THR A 59 -4.05 -7.45 2.29
C THR A 59 -5.44 -7.01 2.73
N ASP A 60 -6.10 -7.79 3.57
CA ASP A 60 -7.42 -7.46 4.12
C ASP A 60 -7.37 -6.19 4.94
N TYR A 61 -6.29 -6.00 5.71
CA TYR A 61 -6.05 -4.74 6.39
C TYR A 61 -5.87 -3.62 5.36
N ILE A 62 -4.99 -3.74 4.36
CA ILE A 62 -4.79 -2.65 3.38
C ILE A 62 -6.09 -2.28 2.64
N LEU A 63 -6.93 -3.27 2.32
CA LEU A 63 -8.20 -3.11 1.62
C LEU A 63 -9.35 -2.60 2.53
N GLY A 64 -9.13 -2.49 3.84
CA GLY A 64 -10.16 -2.06 4.79
C GLY A 64 -11.23 -3.12 5.08
N LEU A 65 -10.94 -4.40 4.83
CA LEU A 65 -11.85 -5.52 5.11
C LEU A 65 -11.80 -5.98 6.57
N THR A 66 -10.77 -5.55 7.32
CA THR A 66 -10.60 -5.84 8.75
C THR A 66 -9.77 -4.74 9.42
N ASP A 67 -10.03 -4.42 10.69
CA ASP A 67 -9.18 -3.51 11.48
C ASP A 67 -7.99 -4.22 12.14
N ASN A 68 -7.90 -5.54 12.03
CA ASN A 68 -6.78 -6.31 12.54
C ASN A 68 -5.61 -6.30 11.53
N PRO A 69 -4.45 -5.68 11.83
CA PRO A 69 -3.32 -5.65 10.92
C PRO A 69 -2.56 -6.98 10.85
N LYS A 70 -2.89 -7.96 11.70
CA LYS A 70 -2.16 -9.24 11.69
C LYS A 70 -2.28 -9.94 10.33
N LYS A 71 -1.13 -10.44 9.87
CA LYS A 71 -1.03 -11.41 8.78
C LYS A 71 -1.73 -12.71 9.19
N HIS A 72 -2.55 -13.25 8.30
CA HIS A 72 -3.31 -14.49 8.53
C HIS A 72 -2.87 -15.64 7.61
N TYR A 73 -1.67 -15.55 7.03
CA TYR A 73 -1.10 -16.56 6.13
C TYR A 73 0.18 -17.17 6.68
#